data_AF-A0AAV8XJG7-F1
#
_entry.id   AF-A0AAV8XJG7-F1
#
_cell.length_a   1.000
_cell.length_b   1.000
_cell.length_c   1.000
_cell.angle_alpha   90.00
_cell.angle_beta   90.00
_cell.angle_gamma   90.00
#
_symmetry.space_group_name_H-M   'P 1'
#
loop_
_entity.id
_entity.type
_entity.pdbx_description
1 polymer ?
#
loop_
_entity_poly.entity_id
_entity_poly.type
_entity_poly.pdbx_seq_one_letter_code
_entity_poly.pdbx_strand_id
1 'polypeptide(L)' 'MADTYYPDKMLTLDESMVLWRGRLTIRQYIKNKRHKYGVKLYIVTEPDGTIIKFAVYTGQLDDFGGKATLPT' A
#
# COMPACT_ATOMS: atom_id res chain seq x y z
N MET A 1 0.04 -19.32 21.67
CA MET A 1 0.16 -17.99 22.31
C MET A 1 0.57 -17.05 21.20
N ALA A 2 -0.29 -16.10 20.83
CA ALA A 2 0.09 -15.10 19.83
C ALA A 2 0.91 -14.03 20.55
N ASP A 3 2.22 -13.97 20.28
CA ASP A 3 3.03 -12.85 20.74
C ASP A 3 2.47 -11.57 20.12
N THR A 4 1.85 -10.75 20.98
CA THR A 4 1.23 -9.50 20.57
C THR A 4 2.33 -8.45 20.57
N TYR A 5 2.78 -8.09 19.37
CA TYR A 5 3.73 -7.02 19.19
C TYR A 5 3.04 -5.67 19.43
N TYR A 6 3.58 -4.86 20.34
CA TYR A 6 3.11 -3.52 20.63
C TYR A 6 4.09 -2.52 20.02
N PRO A 7 3.68 -1.80 18.95
CA PRO A 7 4.56 -0.86 18.31
C PRO A 7 4.76 0.41 19.16
N ASP A 8 5.88 1.10 18.93
CA ASP A 8 6.20 2.36 19.58
C ASP A 8 5.31 3.51 19.07
N LYS A 9 5.35 4.64 19.77
CA LYS A 9 4.53 5.82 19.49
C LYS A 9 4.81 6.45 18.12
N MET A 10 6.01 6.26 17.59
CA MET A 10 6.45 6.87 16.34
C MET A 10 6.20 5.91 15.18
N LEU A 11 5.10 6.11 14.46
CA LEU A 11 4.75 5.35 13.28
C LEU A 11 4.82 6.21 12.04
N THR A 12 5.35 5.65 10.96
CA THR A 12 5.39 6.28 9.64
C THR A 12 4.50 5.50 8.68
N LEU A 13 3.68 6.22 7.91
CA LEU A 13 2.86 5.65 6.84
C LEU A 13 3.46 6.07 5.49
N ASP A 14 3.86 5.09 4.70
CA ASP A 14 4.53 5.32 3.43
C ASP A 14 3.93 4.52 2.27
N GLU A 15 4.21 5.00 1.06
CA GLU A 15 3.82 4.35 -0.20
C GLU A 15 5.02 3.65 -0.85
N SER A 16 5.01 2.31 -0.83
CA SER A 16 6.00 1.48 -1.50
C SER A 16 5.46 0.88 -2.81
N MET A 17 6.38 0.44 -3.67
CA MET A 17 6.03 -0.18 -4.95
C MET A 17 6.86 -1.45 -5.18
N VAL A 18 6.16 -2.56 -5.38
CA VAL A 18 6.78 -3.85 -5.73
C VAL A 18 6.79 -3.98 -7.24
N LEU A 19 7.98 -4.21 -7.82
CA LEU A 19 8.13 -4.38 -9.25
C LEU A 19 7.42 -5.67 -9.70
N TRP A 20 6.45 -5.53 -10.60
CA TRP A 20 5.74 -6.66 -11.20
C TRP A 20 5.52 -6.44 -12.70
N ARG A 21 5.92 -7.41 -13.53
CA ARG A 21 5.81 -7.35 -14.99
C ARG A 21 4.79 -8.31 -15.59
N GLY A 22 4.14 -9.14 -14.78
CA GLY A 22 3.10 -10.07 -15.22
C GLY A 22 1.74 -9.41 -15.47
N ARG A 23 0.76 -10.23 -15.88
CA ARG A 23 -0.64 -9.81 -16.03
C ARG A 23 -1.28 -9.73 -14.64
N LEU A 24 -1.55 -8.52 -14.19
CA LEU A 24 -2.21 -8.26 -12.91
C LEU A 24 -3.10 -7.03 -13.06
N THR A 25 -4.37 -7.15 -12.65
CA THR A 25 -5.40 -6.11 -12.82
C THR A 25 -5.10 -4.85 -12.00
N ILE A 26 -4.50 -5.02 -10.81
CA ILE A 26 -4.21 -3.94 -9.85
C ILE A 26 -2.85 -3.25 -10.09
N ARG A 27 -2.25 -3.45 -11.27
CA ARG A 27 -0.94 -2.88 -11.61
C ARG A 27 -1.06 -1.36 -11.73
N GLN A 28 -0.23 -0.65 -10.98
CA GLN A 28 -0.14 0.80 -11.03
C GLN A 28 1.05 1.30 -11.84
N TYR A 29 0.86 2.45 -12.48
CA TYR A 29 1.90 3.18 -13.18
C TYR A 29 2.21 4.51 -12.47
N ILE A 30 3.46 4.68 -12.01
CA ILE A 30 3.91 5.93 -11.39
C ILE A 30 5.08 6.50 -12.22
N LYS A 31 4.83 7.62 -12.91
CA LYS A 31 5.77 8.22 -13.87
C LYS A 31 7.12 8.60 -13.26
N ASN A 32 7.13 9.01 -11.99
CA ASN A 32 8.30 9.59 -11.33
C ASN A 32 9.13 8.59 -10.50
N LYS A 33 8.81 7.28 -10.53
CA LYS A 33 9.61 6.26 -9.82
C LYS A 33 10.51 5.48 -10.79
N ARG A 34 11.68 5.04 -10.30
CA ARG A 34 12.63 4.17 -11.04
C ARG A 34 11.93 2.91 -11.56
N HIS A 35 11.08 2.34 -10.71
CA HIS A 35 10.17 1.27 -11.07
C HIS A 35 8.81 1.88 -11.43
N LYS A 36 8.59 2.09 -12.73
CA LYS A 36 7.39 2.78 -13.20
C LYS A 36 6.14 1.90 -13.14
N TYR A 37 6.29 0.58 -13.23
CA TYR A 37 5.20 -0.39 -13.25
C TYR A 37 5.35 -1.38 -12.09
N GLY A 38 4.29 -1.52 -11.29
CA GLY A 38 4.31 -2.43 -10.16
C GLY A 38 2.99 -2.48 -9.39
N VAL A 39 3.02 -3.12 -8.23
CA VAL A 39 1.92 -3.11 -7.26
C VAL A 39 2.21 -2.06 -6.21
N LYS A 40 1.26 -1.15 -5.99
CA LYS A 40 1.37 -0.13 -4.96
C LYS A 40 0.95 -0.71 -3.61
N LEU A 41 1.76 -0.47 -2.58
CA LEU A 41 1.51 -0.88 -1.20
C LEU A 41 1.51 0.35 -0.30
N TYR A 42 0.58 0.36 0.65
CA TYR A 42 0.63 1.23 1.82
C TYR A 42 1.27 0.46 2.95
N ILE A 43 2.33 0.99 3.56
CA ILE A 43 3.08 0.30 4.60
C ILE A 43 3.15 1.20 5.82
N VAL A 44 2.85 0.63 6.98
CA VAL A 44 3.09 1.22 8.29
C VAL A 44 4.39 0.66 8.82
N THR A 45 5.36 1.55 9.05
CA THR A 45 6.69 1.21 9.55
C THR A 45 7.01 1.94 10.83
N GLU A 46 7.82 1.31 11.67
CA GLU A 46 8.50 1.95 12.78
C GLU A 46 9.77 2.69 12.31
N PRO A 47 10.36 3.54 13.17
CA PRO A 47 11.53 4.33 12.81
C PRO A 47 12.79 3.47 12.61
N ASP A 48 12.79 2.26 13.15
CA ASP A 48 13.82 1.23 12.96
C ASP A 48 13.73 0.55 11.57
N GLY A 49 12.66 0.82 10.82
CA GLY A 49 12.37 0.20 9.52
C GLY A 49 11.55 -1.09 9.60
N THR A 50 11.09 -1.49 10.79
CA THR A 50 10.24 -2.66 10.97
C THR A 50 8.86 -2.42 10.36
N ILE A 51 8.38 -3.36 9.55
CA ILE A 51 7.05 -3.30 8.95
C ILE A 51 6.04 -3.93 9.91
N ILE A 52 5.13 -3.12 10.44
CA ILE A 52 4.07 -3.61 11.33
C ILE A 52 2.90 -4.13 10.52
N LYS A 53 2.49 -3.37 9.49
CA LYS A 53 1.33 -3.69 8.68
C LYS A 53 1.50 -3.14 7.28
N PHE A 54 0.94 -3.83 6.31
CA PHE A 54 0.83 -3.33 4.95
C PHE A 54 -0.58 -3.60 4.39
N ALA A 55 -0.98 -2.78 3.42
CA ALA A 55 -2.18 -2.95 2.64
C ALA A 55 -1.84 -2.84 1.16
N VAL A 56 -2.42 -3.73 0.36
CA VAL A 56 -2.25 -3.72 -1.10
C VAL A 56 -3.28 -2.79 -1.69
N TYR A 57 -2.86 -1.87 -2.55
CA TYR A 57 -3.81 -1.03 -3.29
C TYR A 57 -4.44 -1.85 -4.42
N THR A 58 -5.78 -1.97 -4.42
CA THR A 58 -6.51 -2.77 -5.41
C THR A 58 -7.24 -1.97 -6.49
N GLY A 59 -7.12 -0.64 -6.50
CA GLY A 59 -7.76 0.21 -7.53
C GLY A 59 -8.91 1.06 -6.99
N GLN A 60 -9.83 1.44 -7.89
CA GLN A 60 -11.07 2.14 -7.54
C GLN A 60 -12.10 1.27 -6.81
N LEU A 61 -11.88 -0.05 -6.78
CA LEU A 61 -12.73 -1.02 -6.09
C LEU A 61 -12.30 -1.28 -4.64
N ASP A 62 -11.22 -0.65 -4.17
CA ASP A 62 -10.85 -0.70 -2.76
C ASP A 62 -11.95 -0.03 -1.92
N ASP A 63 -12.29 -0.63 -0.77
CA ASP A 63 -13.22 -0.03 0.21
C ASP A 63 -12.74 1.35 0.71
N PHE A 64 -11.46 1.66 0.51
CA PHE A 64 -10.80 2.92 0.86
C PHE A 64 -10.72 3.91 -0.32
N GLY A 65 -11.03 3.47 -1.54
CA GLY A 65 -11.14 4.33 -2.70
C GLY A 65 -12.45 5.09 -2.64
N GLY A 66 -12.39 6.43 -2.63
CA GLY A 66 -13.59 7.27 -2.59
C GLY A 66 -14.58 6.82 -3.67
N LYS A 67 -15.69 6.19 -3.24
CA LYS A 67 -16.83 5.94 -4.11
C LYS A 67 -17.32 7.32 -4.55
N ALA A 68 -16.97 7.73 -5.76
CA ALA A 68 -17.73 8.75 -6.46
C ALA A 68 -19.09 8.13 -6.80
N THR A 69 -19.97 8.02 -5.80
CA THR A 69 -21.39 7.80 -6.05
C THR A 69 -21.88 9.07 -6.75
N LEU A 70 -21.91 9.02 -8.08
CA LEU A 70 -22.74 9.92 -8.86
C LEU A 70 -24.18 9.71 -8.38
N PRO A 71 -24.90 10.77 -7.96
CA PRO A 71 -26.31 10.62 -7.65
C PRO A 71 -27.03 10.26 -8.95
N THR A 72 -27.71 9.11 -8.96
CA THR A 72 -28.78 8.82 -9.91
C THR A 72 -30.08 9.22 -9.25
#